data_AF-A0A604T152-F1
#
_entry.id   AF-A0A604T152-F1
#
_cell.length_a   1.000
_cell.length_b   1.000
_cell.length_c   1.000
_cell.angle_alpha   90.00
_cell.angle_beta   90.00
_cell.angle_gamma   90.00
#
_symmetry.space_group_name_H-M   'P 1'
#
loop_
_entity.id
_entity.type
_entity.pdbx_description
1 polymer ?
#
loop_
_entity_poly.entity_id
_entity_poly.type
_entity_poly.pdbx_seq_one_letter_code
_entity_poly.pdbx_strand_id
1 'polypeptide(L)'
;MNLLNLKNTLQTSLVIRLTFLFLLTTIIIWLLSVLTAAYISMVQKRQHIIEDLSVLSEMNIVLSNQRFEEAERDAKNLMYQRSLASEIHHNDIFPEVSRHLSVGPSNCTPTLNGEKHRLFLQSSDIDEKSFRRDSFILNHKNEISLLSTNNPSDYSTLQPLTRKSFPLYPTHAGFYWSEPEYINGKGWHASVAVADQQGVFFGVTVKLPDLITKSHLPLDDSIRVWLDQNNHLLPFSYIPQKIRTQLENVTLHDGWQQIPGFLILRTTLHGPGWSLVTLYPYGN
;
A
#
# COMPACT_ATOMS: atom_id res chain seq x y z
N MET A 1 24.02 -57.12 -37.42
CA MET A 1 24.85 -57.71 -36.34
C MET A 1 23.91 -58.13 -35.21
N ASN A 2 23.71 -59.44 -35.02
CA ASN A 2 22.62 -60.02 -34.22
C ASN A 2 22.80 -59.79 -32.71
N LEU A 3 21.71 -59.42 -32.02
CA LEU A 3 21.64 -59.27 -30.55
C LEU A 3 22.12 -60.55 -29.79
N LEU A 4 21.95 -61.73 -30.39
CA LEU A 4 22.47 -63.00 -29.87
C LEU A 4 24.01 -63.10 -29.90
N ASN A 5 24.67 -62.52 -30.91
CA ASN A 5 26.13 -62.55 -31.01
C ASN A 5 26.80 -61.61 -30.01
N LEU A 6 26.14 -60.48 -29.69
CA LEU A 6 26.58 -59.55 -28.64
C LEU A 6 26.55 -60.23 -27.25
N LYS A 7 25.48 -60.99 -26.97
CA LYS A 7 25.30 -61.72 -25.70
C LYS A 7 26.39 -62.79 -25.48
N ASN A 8 26.76 -63.54 -26.52
CA ASN A 8 27.76 -64.61 -26.43
C ASN A 8 29.21 -64.09 -26.31
N THR A 9 29.54 -62.93 -26.90
CA THR A 9 30.87 -62.30 -26.78
C THR A 9 31.06 -61.57 -25.44
N LEU A 10 30.00 -61.00 -24.87
CA LEU A 10 30.00 -60.48 -23.50
C LEU A 10 30.14 -61.58 -22.44
N GLN A 11 29.76 -62.82 -22.75
CA GLN A 11 29.79 -63.93 -21.79
C GLN A 11 31.17 -64.59 -21.62
N THR A 12 32.08 -64.50 -22.58
CA THR A 12 33.31 -65.32 -22.61
C THR A 12 34.60 -64.60 -22.24
N SER A 13 34.65 -63.26 -22.27
CA SER A 13 35.88 -62.50 -21.97
C SER A 13 35.71 -61.60 -20.74
N LEU A 14 36.51 -61.86 -19.70
CA LEU A 14 36.59 -61.05 -18.47
C LEU A 14 36.90 -59.57 -18.79
N VAL A 15 37.79 -59.35 -19.77
CA VAL A 15 38.22 -58.01 -20.19
C VAL A 15 37.05 -57.21 -20.75
N ILE A 16 36.19 -57.84 -21.57
CA ILE A 16 35.01 -57.19 -22.17
C ILE A 16 33.97 -56.83 -21.10
N ARG A 17 33.80 -57.68 -20.08
CA ARG A 17 32.90 -57.37 -18.96
C ARG A 17 33.42 -56.20 -18.12
N LEU A 18 34.72 -56.18 -17.84
CA LEU A 18 35.34 -55.12 -17.05
C LEU A 18 35.26 -53.77 -17.78
N THR A 19 35.59 -53.73 -19.08
CA THR A 19 35.51 -52.50 -19.89
C THR A 19 34.08 -51.98 -20.02
N PHE A 20 33.10 -52.88 -20.20
CA PHE A 20 31.69 -52.49 -20.22
C PHE A 20 31.23 -51.90 -18.88
N LEU A 21 31.65 -52.50 -17.77
CA LEU A 21 31.32 -52.02 -16.42
C LEU A 21 31.95 -50.64 -16.17
N PHE A 22 33.22 -50.44 -16.53
CA PHE A 22 33.89 -49.15 -16.47
C PHE A 22 33.20 -48.08 -17.35
N LEU A 23 32.79 -48.44 -18.58
CA LEU A 23 32.06 -47.53 -19.46
C LEU A 23 30.72 -47.12 -18.84
N LEU A 24 29.97 -48.09 -18.32
CA LEU A 24 28.66 -47.86 -17.70
C LEU A 24 28.79 -46.95 -16.46
N THR A 25 29.76 -47.22 -15.58
CA THR A 25 30.00 -46.36 -14.40
C THR A 25 30.40 -44.95 -14.80
N THR A 26 31.21 -44.80 -15.85
CA THR A 26 31.63 -43.48 -16.35
C THR A 26 30.43 -42.69 -16.89
N ILE A 27 29.53 -43.36 -17.63
CA ILE A 27 28.29 -42.75 -18.13
C ILE A 27 27.38 -42.33 -16.97
N ILE A 28 27.22 -43.18 -15.95
CA ILE A 28 26.40 -42.86 -14.77
C ILE A 28 26.96 -41.65 -14.02
N ILE A 29 28.28 -41.62 -13.78
CA ILE A 29 28.94 -40.48 -13.11
C ILE A 29 28.78 -39.20 -13.94
N TRP A 30 28.96 -39.29 -15.26
CA TRP A 30 28.76 -38.15 -16.15
C TRP A 30 27.32 -37.64 -16.13
N LEU A 31 26.33 -38.54 -16.20
CA LEU A 31 24.92 -38.19 -16.14
C LEU A 31 24.58 -37.51 -14.81
N LEU A 32 25.07 -38.07 -13.70
CA LEU A 32 24.86 -37.51 -12.37
C LEU A 32 25.50 -36.12 -12.24
N SER A 33 26.70 -35.92 -12.81
CA SER A 33 27.38 -34.62 -12.84
C SER A 33 26.57 -33.58 -13.62
N VAL A 34 26.07 -33.92 -14.82
CA VAL A 34 25.24 -33.03 -15.64
C VAL A 34 23.93 -32.70 -14.93
N LEU A 35 23.25 -33.68 -14.34
CA LEU A 35 22.03 -33.48 -13.56
C LEU A 35 22.25 -32.57 -12.36
N THR A 36 23.35 -32.77 -11.64
CA THR A 36 23.69 -31.96 -10.45
C THR A 36 23.99 -30.52 -10.86
N ALA A 37 24.77 -30.32 -11.93
CA ALA A 37 25.06 -28.98 -12.46
C ALA A 37 23.79 -28.27 -12.95
N ALA A 38 22.91 -28.97 -13.67
CA ALA A 38 21.63 -28.43 -14.12
C ALA A 38 20.73 -28.04 -12.94
N TYR A 39 20.64 -28.90 -11.92
CA TYR A 39 19.86 -28.65 -10.70
C TYR A 39 20.38 -27.42 -9.94
N ILE A 40 21.70 -27.34 -9.70
CA ILE A 40 22.32 -26.19 -9.04
C ILE A 40 22.07 -24.91 -9.84
N SER A 41 22.24 -24.96 -11.17
CA SER A 41 21.99 -23.82 -12.04
C SER A 41 20.53 -23.33 -11.97
N MET A 42 19.56 -24.25 -11.93
CA MET A 42 18.15 -23.91 -11.78
C MET A 42 17.85 -23.27 -10.42
N VAL A 43 18.38 -23.84 -9.33
CA VAL A 43 18.20 -23.29 -7.98
C VAL A 43 18.80 -21.89 -7.89
N GLN A 44 20.01 -21.70 -8.42
CA GLN A 44 20.68 -20.39 -8.41
C GLN A 44 19.92 -19.35 -9.24
N LYS A 45 19.42 -19.72 -10.43
CA LYS A 45 18.58 -18.82 -11.23
C LYS A 45 17.30 -18.44 -10.50
N ARG A 46 16.63 -19.40 -9.86
CA ARG A 46 15.42 -19.13 -9.07
C ARG A 46 15.72 -18.16 -7.92
N GLN A 47 16.84 -18.36 -7.23
CA GLN A 47 17.25 -17.49 -6.13
C GLN A 47 17.51 -16.05 -6.60
N HIS A 48 18.24 -15.87 -7.69
CA HIS A 48 18.48 -14.53 -8.26
C HIS A 48 17.17 -13.85 -8.70
N ILE A 49 16.22 -14.58 -9.29
CA ILE A 49 14.91 -14.02 -9.64
C ILE A 49 14.16 -13.56 -8.39
N ILE A 50 14.18 -14.36 -7.31
CA ILE A 50 13.55 -14.01 -6.03
C ILE A 50 14.19 -12.75 -5.46
N GLU A 51 15.51 -12.65 -5.49
CA GLU A 51 16.26 -11.47 -5.02
C GLU A 51 15.91 -10.22 -5.81
N ASP A 52 15.96 -10.28 -7.15
CA ASP A 52 15.63 -9.15 -8.02
C ASP A 52 14.18 -8.67 -7.83
N LEU A 53 13.23 -9.61 -7.71
CA LEU A 53 11.82 -9.29 -7.46
C LEU A 53 11.62 -8.69 -6.07
N SER A 54 12.39 -9.12 -5.07
CA SER A 54 12.35 -8.55 -3.72
C SER A 54 12.79 -7.09 -3.74
N VAL A 55 13.89 -6.78 -4.42
CA VAL A 55 14.44 -5.43 -4.54
C VAL A 55 13.43 -4.50 -5.24
N LEU A 56 12.83 -4.94 -6.34
CA LEU A 56 11.80 -4.17 -7.05
C LEU A 56 10.55 -3.92 -6.19
N SER A 57 10.14 -4.93 -5.42
CA SER A 57 9.01 -4.80 -4.49
C SER A 57 9.33 -3.78 -3.39
N GLU A 58 10.50 -3.89 -2.78
CA GLU A 58 10.96 -3.02 -1.69
C GLU A 58 10.94 -1.54 -2.12
N MET A 59 11.44 -1.22 -3.32
CA MET A 59 11.39 0.15 -3.84
C MET A 59 9.96 0.70 -3.94
N ASN A 60 9.00 -0.11 -4.40
CA ASN A 60 7.60 0.30 -4.52
C ASN A 60 6.94 0.47 -3.14
N ILE A 61 7.31 -0.37 -2.19
CA ILE A 61 6.82 -0.32 -0.80
C ILE A 61 7.33 0.95 -0.11
N VAL A 62 8.61 1.28 -0.26
CA VAL A 62 9.19 2.50 0.31
C VAL A 62 8.45 3.75 -0.21
N LEU A 63 8.18 3.82 -1.51
CA LEU A 63 7.42 4.94 -2.09
C LEU A 63 5.98 5.03 -1.56
N SER A 64 5.33 3.88 -1.38
CA SER A 64 3.97 3.81 -0.85
C SER A 64 3.92 4.26 0.60
N ASN A 65 4.82 3.72 1.43
CA ASN A 65 4.96 4.07 2.85
C ASN A 65 5.30 5.55 3.02
N GLN A 66 6.22 6.09 2.23
CA GLN A 66 6.55 7.51 2.27
C GLN A 66 5.32 8.39 2.03
N ARG A 67 4.46 8.05 1.06
CA ARG A 67 3.21 8.81 0.81
C ARG A 67 2.24 8.75 1.98
N PHE A 68 2.14 7.61 2.65
CA PHE A 68 1.30 7.47 3.84
C PHE A 68 1.85 8.27 5.02
N GLU A 69 3.15 8.20 5.27
CA GLU A 69 3.81 8.98 6.32
C GLU A 69 3.71 10.50 6.07
N GLU A 70 3.84 10.94 4.82
CA GLU A 70 3.61 12.33 4.44
C GLU A 70 2.17 12.76 4.76
N ALA A 71 1.17 11.92 4.44
CA ALA A 71 -0.23 12.23 4.70
C ALA A 71 -0.55 12.32 6.20
N GLU A 72 0.02 11.42 7.00
CA GLU A 72 -0.04 11.47 8.46
C GLU A 72 0.61 12.76 9.01
N ARG A 73 1.78 13.12 8.48
CA ARG A 73 2.48 14.36 8.84
C ARG A 73 1.65 15.60 8.53
N ASP A 74 1.03 15.65 7.35
CA ASP A 74 0.19 16.77 6.93
C ASP A 74 -1.04 16.93 7.83
N ALA A 75 -1.71 15.81 8.17
CA ALA A 75 -2.83 15.80 9.11
C ALA A 75 -2.42 16.35 10.49
N LYS A 76 -1.25 15.96 10.98
CA LYS A 76 -0.71 16.45 12.26
C LYS A 76 -0.32 17.93 12.21
N ASN A 77 0.28 18.37 11.10
CA ASN A 77 0.62 19.77 10.89
C ASN A 77 -0.62 20.66 10.86
N LEU A 78 -1.71 20.21 10.23
CA LEU A 78 -3.00 20.90 10.23
C LEU A 78 -3.55 21.11 11.64
N MET A 79 -3.52 20.06 12.47
CA MET A 79 -3.94 20.16 13.88
C MET A 79 -3.07 21.17 14.64
N TYR A 80 -1.75 21.11 14.47
CA TYR A 80 -0.81 22.00 15.16
C TYR A 80 -0.93 23.47 14.73
N GLN A 81 -1.05 23.73 13.44
CA GLN A 81 -1.29 25.08 12.93
C GLN A 81 -2.62 25.64 13.51
N ARG A 82 -3.63 24.79 13.68
CA ARG A 82 -4.92 25.22 14.24
C ARG A 82 -4.82 25.54 15.72
N SER A 83 -4.06 24.75 16.49
CA SER A 83 -3.82 25.02 17.92
C SER A 83 -3.07 26.34 18.10
N LEU A 84 -2.01 26.57 17.32
CA LEU A 84 -1.26 27.84 17.34
C LEU A 84 -2.14 29.04 16.99
N ALA A 85 -2.95 28.95 15.92
CA ALA A 85 -3.87 30.02 15.55
C ALA A 85 -4.94 30.29 16.63
N SER A 86 -5.29 29.28 17.43
CA SER A 86 -6.18 29.46 18.58
C SER A 86 -5.51 30.18 19.75
N GLU A 87 -4.21 29.94 19.94
CA GLU A 87 -3.42 30.48 21.06
C GLU A 87 -3.02 31.94 20.81
N ILE A 88 -2.73 32.30 19.56
CA ILE A 88 -2.38 33.67 19.16
C ILE A 88 -3.58 34.62 19.33
N HIS A 89 -4.82 34.17 19.09
CA HIS A 89 -6.03 34.98 19.31
C HIS A 89 -6.44 35.17 20.79
N HIS A 90 -5.67 34.65 21.74
CA HIS A 90 -5.85 34.95 23.18
C HIS A 90 -4.94 36.09 23.69
N ASN A 91 -4.09 36.66 22.84
CA ASN A 91 -3.17 37.75 23.20
C ASN A 91 -3.28 38.98 22.28
N ASP A 92 -4.48 39.31 21.82
CA ASP A 92 -4.69 40.51 21.01
C ASP A 92 -4.95 41.73 21.91
N ILE A 93 -3.90 42.19 22.60
CA ILE A 93 -3.67 43.62 22.78
C ILE A 93 -3.10 44.10 21.43
N PHE A 94 -3.99 44.43 20.49
CA PHE A 94 -3.59 45.17 19.30
C PHE A 94 -3.61 46.68 19.59
N PRO A 95 -2.51 47.41 19.36
CA PRO A 95 -2.57 48.85 19.23
C PRO A 95 -3.22 49.19 17.88
N GLU A 96 -4.33 49.93 17.98
CA GLU A 96 -4.84 50.93 17.05
C GLU A 96 -4.73 50.75 15.52
N VAL A 97 -5.88 51.02 14.88
CA VAL A 97 -6.12 51.29 13.45
C VAL A 97 -6.54 50.10 12.58
N SER A 98 -7.81 49.70 12.72
CA SER A 98 -8.64 49.23 11.59
C SER A 98 -10.12 49.32 11.96
N ARG A 99 -10.93 49.85 11.03
CA ARG A 99 -12.23 50.48 11.26
C ARG A 99 -13.38 49.47 11.50
N HIS A 100 -14.11 49.73 12.58
CA HIS A 100 -15.53 49.45 12.85
C HIS A 100 -16.09 48.04 12.60
N LEU A 101 -16.11 47.23 13.67
CA LEU A 101 -17.23 46.32 13.96
C LEU A 101 -17.69 46.59 15.41
N SER A 102 -18.94 47.03 15.57
CA SER A 102 -19.52 47.38 16.86
C SER A 102 -19.54 46.17 17.81
N VAL A 103 -18.88 46.35 18.95
CA VAL A 103 -18.89 45.42 20.09
C VAL A 103 -20.13 45.71 20.94
N GLY A 104 -21.07 44.76 20.98
CA GLY A 104 -22.11 44.68 22.02
C GLY A 104 -21.68 43.73 23.15
N PRO A 105 -22.05 43.98 24.42
CA PRO A 105 -21.50 43.25 25.55
C PRO A 105 -22.23 41.95 25.88
N SER A 106 -21.43 41.02 26.44
CA SER A 106 -21.80 39.89 27.31
C SER A 106 -22.77 38.84 26.78
N ASN A 107 -22.23 37.87 26.05
CA ASN A 107 -22.43 36.42 26.26
C ASN A 107 -21.83 35.65 25.07
N CYS A 108 -20.51 35.50 25.07
CA CYS A 108 -19.81 34.73 24.04
C CYS A 108 -19.25 33.43 24.65
N THR A 109 -20.10 32.44 24.85
CA THR A 109 -19.66 31.07 24.53
C THR A 109 -19.45 31.05 23.02
N PRO A 110 -18.22 30.84 22.51
CA PRO A 110 -17.97 30.90 21.08
C PRO A 110 -18.62 29.68 20.43
N THR A 111 -19.83 29.85 19.90
CA THR A 111 -20.40 28.91 18.93
C THR A 111 -19.52 28.99 17.68
N LEU A 112 -18.84 27.90 17.40
CA LEU A 112 -17.68 27.82 16.51
C LEU A 112 -18.15 27.84 15.04
N ASN A 113 -18.39 29.04 14.51
CA ASN A 113 -18.99 29.22 13.19
C ASN A 113 -18.13 28.57 12.08
N GLY A 114 -18.72 27.68 11.26
CA GLY A 114 -18.04 26.92 10.21
C GLY A 114 -17.24 27.76 9.19
N GLU A 115 -17.55 29.04 9.04
CA GLU A 115 -16.80 29.97 8.19
C GLU A 115 -15.37 30.27 8.69
N LYS A 116 -15.08 30.19 10.00
CA LYS A 116 -13.74 30.44 10.53
C LYS A 116 -12.76 29.31 10.20
N HIS A 117 -13.22 28.07 10.30
CA HIS A 117 -12.48 26.91 9.82
C HIS A 117 -12.25 26.99 8.31
N ARG A 118 -13.24 27.55 7.59
CA ARG A 118 -13.16 27.82 6.15
C ARG A 118 -12.27 29.02 5.78
N LEU A 119 -11.66 29.73 6.73
CA LEU A 119 -10.67 30.75 6.41
C LEU A 119 -9.27 30.24 6.78
N PHE A 120 -9.18 29.47 7.86
CA PHE A 120 -7.96 28.85 8.33
C PHE A 120 -7.32 27.88 7.32
N LEU A 121 -8.09 26.93 6.75
CA LEU A 121 -7.47 25.97 5.81
C LEU A 121 -7.02 26.66 4.50
N GLN A 122 -7.59 27.82 4.14
CA GLN A 122 -7.30 28.53 2.89
C GLN A 122 -5.98 29.29 3.02
N SER A 123 -5.65 29.75 4.24
CA SER A 123 -4.33 30.29 4.55
C SER A 123 -3.25 29.21 4.71
N SER A 124 -3.61 28.00 5.13
CA SER A 124 -2.67 26.88 5.28
C SER A 124 -2.28 26.22 3.94
N ASP A 125 -3.09 26.40 2.89
CA ASP A 125 -2.87 25.86 1.54
C ASP A 125 -1.88 26.69 0.68
N ILE A 126 -1.26 27.74 1.24
CA ILE A 126 -0.42 28.70 0.50
C ILE A 126 0.98 28.15 0.15
N ASP A 127 1.36 26.96 0.64
CA ASP A 127 2.65 26.36 0.26
C ASP A 127 2.51 25.57 -1.07
N GLU A 128 2.75 26.26 -2.18
CA GLU A 128 2.69 25.78 -3.59
C GLU A 128 3.45 24.47 -3.89
N LYS A 129 4.24 23.95 -2.94
CA LYS A 129 5.01 22.71 -3.06
C LYS A 129 4.39 21.51 -2.33
N SER A 130 3.39 21.72 -1.48
CA SER A 130 2.64 20.64 -0.87
C SER A 130 1.62 20.15 -1.88
N PHE A 131 1.65 18.86 -2.21
CA PHE A 131 0.67 18.24 -3.09
C PHE A 131 -0.74 18.66 -2.64
N ARG A 132 -1.50 19.32 -3.54
CA ARG A 132 -2.91 19.70 -3.35
C ARG A 132 -3.70 18.49 -2.82
N ARG A 133 -3.78 18.36 -1.49
CA ARG A 133 -4.47 17.30 -0.78
C ARG A 133 -5.68 17.94 -0.13
N ASP A 134 -6.84 17.32 -0.36
CA ASP A 134 -8.12 17.82 0.15
C ASP A 134 -8.12 17.72 1.68
N SER A 135 -7.76 18.82 2.32
CA SER A 135 -7.66 18.96 3.77
C SER A 135 -9.05 19.20 4.39
N PHE A 136 -9.31 18.62 5.55
CA PHE A 136 -10.61 18.71 6.20
C PHE A 136 -10.50 18.80 7.73
N ILE A 137 -11.50 19.44 8.34
CA ILE A 137 -11.74 19.46 9.78
C ILE A 137 -13.15 18.92 10.04
N LEU A 138 -13.26 17.90 10.89
CA LEU A 138 -14.52 17.24 11.22
C LEU A 138 -14.74 17.21 12.73
N ASN A 139 -15.83 17.83 13.19
CA ASN A 139 -16.26 17.81 14.58
C ASN A 139 -17.41 16.79 14.78
N HIS A 140 -17.37 15.99 15.86
CA HIS A 140 -18.43 15.05 16.25
C HIS A 140 -19.84 15.68 16.36
N LYS A 141 -19.96 17.00 16.50
CA LYS A 141 -21.24 17.74 16.50
C LYS A 141 -21.80 18.08 15.11
N ASN A 142 -21.28 17.47 14.04
CA ASN A 142 -21.78 17.55 12.65
C ASN A 142 -21.45 18.84 11.89
N GLU A 143 -20.55 19.67 12.41
CA GLU A 143 -20.04 20.82 11.67
C GLU A 143 -18.75 20.41 10.97
N ILE A 144 -18.91 19.97 9.72
CA ILE A 144 -17.79 19.75 8.81
C ILE A 144 -17.46 21.10 8.18
N SER A 145 -16.25 21.59 8.41
CA SER A 145 -15.75 22.72 7.63
C SER A 145 -14.68 22.22 6.68
N LEU A 146 -15.12 21.95 5.45
CA LEU A 146 -14.27 21.68 4.30
C LEU A 146 -13.94 23.01 3.62
N LEU A 147 -12.75 23.09 3.02
CA LEU A 147 -12.35 24.27 2.25
C LEU A 147 -12.03 23.98 0.78
N SER A 148 -12.47 24.98 0.03
CA SER A 148 -12.44 25.31 -1.39
C SER A 148 -11.14 25.02 -2.14
N THR A 149 -11.26 24.23 -3.20
CA THR A 149 -10.61 24.49 -4.49
C THR A 149 -11.57 25.31 -5.37
N ASN A 150 -11.02 26.04 -6.34
CA ASN A 150 -11.72 26.97 -7.25
C ASN A 150 -12.86 26.36 -8.09
N ASN A 151 -13.23 25.09 -7.90
CA ASN A 151 -14.25 24.39 -8.66
C ASN A 151 -15.36 23.81 -7.73
N PRO A 152 -16.48 24.53 -7.55
CA PRO A 152 -17.51 24.21 -6.55
C PRO A 152 -18.36 22.97 -6.85
N SER A 153 -18.30 22.41 -8.07
CA SER A 153 -19.10 21.24 -8.46
C SER A 153 -18.59 19.91 -7.87
N ASP A 154 -17.30 19.83 -7.52
CA ASP A 154 -16.62 18.55 -7.31
C ASP A 154 -16.62 18.08 -5.83
N TYR A 155 -17.24 18.86 -4.92
CA TYR A 155 -17.10 18.69 -3.45
C TYR A 155 -18.39 18.40 -2.69
N SER A 156 -19.57 18.65 -3.27
CA SER A 156 -20.85 18.29 -2.62
C SER A 156 -20.98 16.78 -2.39
N THR A 157 -20.22 15.97 -3.12
CA THR A 157 -20.15 14.51 -2.97
C THR A 157 -19.16 14.05 -1.90
N LEU A 158 -18.14 14.82 -1.53
CA LEU A 158 -17.11 14.42 -0.55
C LEU A 158 -17.58 14.58 0.91
N GLN A 159 -18.43 15.57 1.15
CA GLN A 159 -18.88 15.99 2.49
C GLN A 159 -19.71 14.94 3.27
N PRO A 160 -20.59 14.13 2.63
CA PRO A 160 -21.29 13.04 3.31
C PRO A 160 -20.40 11.81 3.56
N LEU A 161 -19.34 11.64 2.77
CA LEU A 161 -18.54 10.42 2.68
C LEU A 161 -17.51 10.32 3.82
N THR A 162 -16.82 11.43 4.12
CA THR A 162 -15.81 11.52 5.19
C THR A 162 -16.37 11.24 6.59
N ARG A 163 -17.70 11.38 6.78
CA ARG A 163 -18.35 11.21 8.09
C ARG A 163 -18.64 9.76 8.46
N LYS A 164 -18.63 8.82 7.50
CA LYS A 164 -18.99 7.41 7.74
C LYS A 164 -17.82 6.45 7.77
N SER A 165 -16.61 6.89 7.39
CA SER A 165 -15.53 5.98 7.00
C SER A 165 -14.39 5.83 7.99
N PHE A 166 -14.33 6.62 9.08
CA PHE A 166 -13.28 6.48 10.08
C PHE A 166 -13.58 5.40 11.12
N PRO A 167 -12.59 4.56 11.45
CA PRO A 167 -12.71 3.56 12.50
C PRO A 167 -12.83 4.20 13.87
N LEU A 168 -13.41 3.46 14.82
CA LEU A 168 -13.55 3.89 16.22
C LEU A 168 -12.20 4.06 16.94
N TYR A 169 -11.17 3.35 16.48
CA TYR A 169 -9.83 3.34 17.07
C TYR A 169 -8.79 3.74 16.02
N PRO A 170 -7.68 4.37 16.43
CA PRO A 170 -6.61 4.72 15.52
C PRO A 170 -6.01 3.45 14.92
N THR A 171 -5.82 3.45 13.60
CA THR A 171 -5.25 2.31 12.85
C THR A 171 -3.74 2.28 12.93
N HIS A 172 -3.07 3.42 13.13
CA HIS A 172 -1.62 3.50 13.21
C HIS A 172 -1.15 4.74 13.96
N ALA A 173 -0.34 4.55 15.01
CA ALA A 173 0.34 5.65 15.73
C ALA A 173 -0.55 6.86 16.14
N GLY A 174 -1.84 6.63 16.42
CA GLY A 174 -2.80 7.68 16.76
C GLY A 174 -3.52 8.34 15.56
N PHE A 175 -3.23 7.88 14.35
CA PHE A 175 -3.92 8.26 13.12
C PHE A 175 -5.08 7.30 12.81
N TYR A 176 -6.13 7.87 12.22
CA TYR A 176 -7.33 7.19 11.79
C TYR A 176 -7.32 7.16 10.28
N TRP A 177 -7.13 5.98 9.70
CA TRP A 177 -7.27 5.77 8.27
C TRP A 177 -8.68 5.29 7.94
N SER A 178 -9.29 5.91 6.95
CA SER A 178 -10.60 5.50 6.44
C SER A 178 -10.48 4.35 5.43
N GLU A 179 -11.59 3.64 5.24
CA GLU A 179 -11.69 2.64 4.17
C GLU A 179 -11.55 3.29 2.78
N PRO A 180 -10.93 2.59 1.80
CA PRO A 180 -10.84 3.09 0.43
C PRO A 180 -12.22 3.29 -0.19
N GLU A 181 -12.42 4.45 -0.80
CA GLU A 181 -13.67 4.82 -1.44
C GLU A 181 -13.48 5.33 -2.86
N TYR A 182 -14.41 4.96 -3.75
CA TYR A 182 -14.42 5.41 -5.13
C TYR A 182 -15.24 6.69 -5.28
N ILE A 183 -14.58 7.76 -5.69
CA ILE A 183 -15.22 9.03 -6.00
C ILE A 183 -15.32 9.18 -7.51
N ASN A 184 -16.56 9.31 -8.00
CA ASN A 184 -16.84 9.45 -9.43
C ASN A 184 -16.03 10.62 -10.04
N GLY A 185 -15.32 10.35 -11.13
CA GLY A 185 -14.44 11.32 -11.80
C GLY A 185 -13.09 11.58 -11.13
N LYS A 186 -12.84 11.11 -9.90
CA LYS A 186 -11.57 11.33 -9.16
C LYS A 186 -10.78 10.04 -8.89
N GLY A 187 -11.47 8.90 -8.83
CA GLY A 187 -10.87 7.57 -8.66
C GLY A 187 -10.98 7.06 -7.23
N TRP A 188 -10.08 6.16 -6.83
CA TRP A 188 -10.02 5.63 -5.46
C TRP A 188 -9.27 6.59 -4.53
N HIS A 189 -9.81 6.81 -3.33
CA HIS A 189 -9.22 7.68 -2.32
C HIS A 189 -9.31 7.02 -0.94
N ALA A 190 -8.44 7.45 -0.05
CA ALA A 190 -8.57 7.19 1.38
C ALA A 190 -8.18 8.44 2.14
N SER A 191 -8.91 8.75 3.19
CA SER A 191 -8.63 9.86 4.09
C SER A 191 -7.88 9.36 5.33
N VAL A 192 -6.96 10.18 5.82
CA VAL A 192 -6.26 10.00 7.09
C VAL A 192 -6.52 11.19 7.97
N ALA A 193 -6.73 10.96 9.27
CA ALA A 193 -6.98 12.02 10.23
C ALA A 193 -6.29 11.77 11.58
N VAL A 194 -6.08 12.84 12.33
CA VAL A 194 -5.71 12.82 13.75
C VAL A 194 -6.80 13.52 14.56
N ALA A 195 -7.12 12.99 15.73
CA ALA A 195 -8.09 13.59 16.63
C ALA A 195 -7.39 14.47 17.67
N ASP A 196 -7.92 15.67 17.93
CA ASP A 196 -7.52 16.48 19.08
C ASP A 196 -8.17 15.98 20.39
N GLN A 197 -7.82 16.60 21.51
CA GLN A 197 -8.35 16.26 22.84
C GLN A 197 -9.86 16.48 22.98
N GLN A 198 -10.44 17.29 22.09
CA GLN A 198 -11.86 17.60 22.03
C GLN A 198 -12.62 16.68 21.05
N GLY A 199 -11.92 15.74 20.40
CA GLY A 199 -12.49 14.80 19.43
C GLY A 199 -12.75 15.44 18.05
N VAL A 200 -12.09 16.55 17.72
CA VAL A 200 -12.10 17.12 16.37
C VAL A 200 -11.03 16.44 15.54
N PHE A 201 -11.44 15.91 14.38
CA PHE A 201 -10.55 15.28 13.41
C PHE A 201 -9.97 16.32 12.45
N PHE A 202 -8.66 16.27 12.29
CA PHE A 202 -7.89 17.03 11.30
C PHE A 202 -7.28 16.05 10.33
N GLY A 203 -7.57 16.18 9.05
CA GLY A 203 -7.15 15.15 8.11
C GLY A 203 -7.00 15.63 6.68
N VAL A 204 -6.45 14.73 5.88
CA VAL A 204 -6.19 14.92 4.46
C VAL A 204 -6.71 13.72 3.68
N THR A 205 -7.14 13.96 2.45
CA THR A 205 -7.54 12.88 1.54
C THR A 205 -6.43 12.56 0.55
N VAL A 206 -6.05 11.29 0.48
CA VAL A 206 -5.01 10.75 -0.38
C VAL A 206 -5.64 10.04 -1.57
N LYS A 207 -5.14 10.33 -2.78
CA LYS A 207 -5.53 9.62 -4.01
C LYS A 207 -4.74 8.31 -4.13
N LEU A 208 -5.44 7.18 -4.20
CA LEU A 208 -4.86 5.83 -4.30
C LEU A 208 -4.43 5.36 -5.71
N PRO A 209 -5.02 5.80 -6.86
CA PRO A 209 -4.71 5.23 -8.17
C PRO A 209 -3.25 5.35 -8.62
N ASP A 210 -2.45 6.26 -8.06
CA ASP A 210 -1.01 6.35 -8.32
C ASP A 210 -0.15 5.30 -7.58
N LEU A 211 -0.76 4.39 -6.80
CA LEU A 211 -0.08 3.26 -6.15
C LEU A 211 -0.21 1.95 -6.95
N ILE A 212 -1.26 1.86 -7.79
CA ILE A 212 -1.64 0.62 -8.49
C ILE A 212 -1.15 0.64 -9.95
N THR A 213 -1.10 1.81 -10.59
CA THR A 213 -1.00 1.90 -12.07
C THR A 213 0.36 2.30 -12.64
N LYS A 214 1.33 2.77 -11.83
CA LYS A 214 2.59 3.34 -12.33
C LYS A 214 3.83 2.47 -12.18
N SER A 215 3.71 1.22 -11.78
CA SER A 215 4.80 0.26 -11.91
C SER A 215 4.70 -0.42 -13.28
N HIS A 216 5.09 0.29 -14.33
CA HIS A 216 5.49 -0.40 -15.56
C HIS A 216 6.69 -1.29 -15.18
N LEU A 217 6.50 -2.61 -15.30
CA LEU A 217 7.37 -3.72 -14.87
C LEU A 217 7.05 -4.29 -13.48
N PRO A 218 6.32 -5.41 -13.49
CA PRO A 218 6.91 -6.74 -13.30
C PRO A 218 6.58 -7.66 -14.48
N LEU A 219 7.09 -8.90 -14.52
CA LEU A 219 6.75 -9.89 -15.56
C LEU A 219 5.25 -9.85 -15.93
N ASP A 220 4.95 -9.91 -17.23
CA ASP A 220 3.65 -9.60 -17.89
C ASP A 220 2.42 -10.31 -17.27
N ASP A 221 2.64 -11.37 -16.50
CA ASP A 221 1.58 -12.20 -15.89
C ASP A 221 1.44 -12.07 -14.36
N SER A 222 2.26 -11.25 -13.68
CA SER A 222 2.16 -11.14 -12.22
C SER A 222 0.98 -10.27 -11.78
N ILE A 223 0.31 -10.71 -10.72
CA ILE A 223 -0.93 -10.12 -10.23
C ILE A 223 -0.64 -9.39 -8.92
N ARG A 224 -0.98 -8.10 -8.84
CA ARG A 224 -0.82 -7.30 -7.62
C ARG A 224 -2.17 -6.99 -7.00
N VAL A 225 -2.32 -7.29 -5.73
CA VAL A 225 -3.52 -6.98 -4.95
C VAL A 225 -3.15 -6.40 -3.61
N TRP A 226 -4.08 -5.63 -3.06
CA TRP A 226 -3.97 -5.06 -1.74
C TRP A 226 -5.00 -5.69 -0.83
N LEU A 227 -4.56 -6.00 0.39
CA LEU A 227 -5.38 -6.58 1.43
C LEU A 227 -5.50 -5.62 2.62
N ASP A 228 -6.62 -5.70 3.33
CA ASP A 228 -6.77 -5.08 4.64
C ASP A 228 -6.00 -5.86 5.73
N GLN A 229 -6.10 -5.39 6.96
CA GLN A 229 -5.47 -6.01 8.15
C GLN A 229 -6.01 -7.43 8.44
N ASN A 230 -7.19 -7.76 7.93
CA ASN A 230 -7.88 -9.03 8.10
C ASN A 230 -7.68 -9.98 6.90
N ASN A 231 -6.78 -9.64 5.97
CA ASN A 231 -6.53 -10.33 4.70
C ASN A 231 -7.72 -10.32 3.72
N HIS A 232 -8.68 -9.40 3.86
CA HIS A 232 -9.70 -9.18 2.85
C HIS A 232 -9.20 -8.29 1.74
N LEU A 233 -9.65 -8.57 0.52
CA LEU A 233 -9.32 -7.80 -0.67
C LEU A 233 -9.86 -6.37 -0.55
N LEU A 234 -8.99 -5.37 -0.71
CA LEU A 234 -9.41 -3.97 -0.80
C LEU A 234 -10.22 -3.74 -2.09
N PRO A 235 -11.20 -2.83 -2.07
CA PRO A 235 -12.22 -2.74 -3.12
C PRO A 235 -11.68 -2.28 -4.49
N PHE A 236 -10.46 -1.73 -4.53
CA PHE A 236 -9.76 -1.36 -5.75
C PHE A 236 -8.86 -2.46 -6.33
N SER A 237 -8.72 -3.59 -5.62
CA SER A 237 -7.94 -4.73 -6.08
C SER A 237 -8.85 -5.70 -6.83
N TYR A 238 -8.48 -6.05 -8.06
CA TYR A 238 -9.30 -6.89 -8.93
C TYR A 238 -8.57 -8.19 -9.27
N ILE A 239 -9.17 -9.32 -8.91
CA ILE A 239 -8.67 -10.65 -9.25
C ILE A 239 -9.80 -11.62 -9.64
N PRO A 240 -9.51 -12.60 -10.50
CA PRO A 240 -10.45 -13.69 -10.78
C PRO A 240 -10.90 -14.42 -9.51
N GLN A 241 -12.18 -14.79 -9.45
CA GLN A 241 -12.82 -15.45 -8.28
C GLN A 241 -12.08 -16.72 -7.82
N LYS A 242 -11.50 -17.47 -8.77
CA LYS A 242 -10.70 -18.66 -8.48
C LYS A 242 -9.44 -18.35 -7.65
N ILE A 243 -8.75 -17.24 -7.97
CA ILE A 243 -7.56 -16.81 -7.24
C ILE A 243 -7.97 -16.22 -5.90
N ARG A 244 -9.07 -15.46 -5.86
CA ARG A 244 -9.62 -14.89 -4.62
C ARG A 244 -9.90 -15.96 -3.57
N THR A 245 -10.64 -17.00 -3.96
CA THR A 245 -10.97 -18.13 -3.07
C THR A 245 -9.73 -18.89 -2.61
N GLN A 246 -8.69 -18.99 -3.44
CA GLN A 246 -7.41 -19.57 -3.00
C GLN A 246 -6.70 -18.68 -1.97
N LEU A 247 -6.71 -17.35 -2.18
CA LEU A 247 -6.04 -16.40 -1.30
C LEU A 247 -6.73 -16.29 0.07
N GLU A 248 -8.06 -16.32 0.11
CA GLU A 248 -8.87 -16.27 1.35
C GLU A 248 -8.73 -17.54 2.21
N ASN A 249 -8.38 -18.68 1.59
CA ASN A 249 -8.22 -19.97 2.29
C ASN A 249 -6.81 -20.22 2.81
N VAL A 250 -5.86 -19.31 2.55
CA VAL A 250 -4.46 -19.46 2.96
C VAL A 250 -4.12 -18.42 4.02
N THR A 251 -3.44 -18.83 5.08
CA THR A 251 -2.83 -17.91 6.04
C THR A 251 -1.59 -17.29 5.41
N LEU A 252 -1.70 -16.02 4.99
CA LEU A 252 -0.59 -15.29 4.39
C LEU A 252 0.33 -14.73 5.48
N HIS A 253 1.64 -14.95 5.34
CA HIS A 253 2.65 -14.31 6.18
C HIS A 253 3.47 -13.29 5.37
N ASP A 254 4.14 -12.37 6.05
CA ASP A 254 5.06 -11.45 5.39
C ASP A 254 6.26 -12.18 4.79
N GLY A 255 6.71 -11.70 3.64
CA GLY A 255 7.78 -12.29 2.86
C GLY A 255 7.29 -13.28 1.79
N TRP A 256 8.22 -14.12 1.34
CA TRP A 256 8.00 -15.09 0.28
C TRP A 256 7.31 -16.34 0.80
N GLN A 257 6.26 -16.76 0.11
CA GLN A 257 5.53 -17.99 0.39
C GLN A 257 5.05 -18.65 -0.90
N GLN A 258 4.81 -19.96 -0.86
CA GLN A 258 4.37 -20.71 -2.03
C GLN A 258 2.95 -21.24 -1.80
N ILE A 259 2.07 -20.97 -2.77
CA ILE A 259 0.73 -21.55 -2.84
C ILE A 259 0.57 -22.32 -4.16
N PRO A 260 -0.43 -23.21 -4.30
CA PRO A 260 -0.64 -23.93 -5.55
C PRO A 260 -0.77 -23.01 -6.76
N GLY A 261 0.22 -23.06 -7.65
CA GLY A 261 0.30 -22.28 -8.89
C GLY A 261 0.90 -20.88 -8.77
N PHE A 262 1.21 -20.39 -7.57
CA PHE A 262 1.75 -19.04 -7.38
C PHE A 262 2.82 -18.95 -6.29
N LEU A 263 3.91 -18.26 -6.61
CA LEU A 263 4.87 -17.78 -5.63
C LEU A 263 4.38 -16.40 -5.21
N ILE A 264 4.16 -16.21 -3.92
CA ILE A 264 3.58 -14.98 -3.38
C ILE A 264 4.63 -14.22 -2.59
N LEU A 265 4.68 -12.92 -2.79
CA LEU A 265 5.36 -11.97 -1.92
C LEU A 265 4.30 -11.09 -1.26
N ARG A 266 4.19 -11.17 0.06
CA ARG A 266 3.37 -10.25 0.87
C ARG A 266 4.26 -9.27 1.60
N THR A 267 3.85 -8.02 1.64
CA THR A 267 4.50 -7.01 2.49
C THR A 267 3.46 -6.10 3.12
N THR A 268 3.51 -6.02 4.45
CA THR A 268 2.70 -5.07 5.21
C THR A 268 3.21 -3.64 4.97
N LEU A 269 2.29 -2.72 4.75
CA LEU A 269 2.55 -1.30 4.54
C LEU A 269 2.41 -0.53 5.85
N HIS A 270 3.22 0.51 6.03
CA HIS A 270 3.10 1.45 7.14
C HIS A 270 1.94 2.42 6.89
N GLY A 271 1.19 2.79 7.94
CA GLY A 271 -0.01 3.62 7.80
C GLY A 271 -1.30 2.81 8.00
N PRO A 272 -2.16 2.59 6.99
CA PRO A 272 -3.48 2.00 7.20
C PRO A 272 -3.49 0.53 7.64
N GLY A 273 -2.32 -0.12 7.74
CA GLY A 273 -2.19 -1.55 8.05
C GLY A 273 -2.56 -2.46 6.88
N TRP A 274 -2.64 -1.90 5.66
CA TRP A 274 -2.85 -2.68 4.46
C TRP A 274 -1.60 -3.48 4.10
N SER A 275 -1.76 -4.52 3.29
CA SER A 275 -0.67 -5.33 2.77
C SER A 275 -0.70 -5.34 1.25
N LEU A 276 0.47 -5.19 0.62
CA LEU A 276 0.63 -5.46 -0.81
C LEU A 276 0.98 -6.93 -0.99
N VAL A 277 0.23 -7.61 -1.87
CA VAL A 277 0.45 -9.01 -2.22
C VAL A 277 0.68 -9.11 -3.72
N THR A 278 1.85 -9.61 -4.10
CA THR A 278 2.20 -9.90 -5.50
C THR A 278 2.21 -11.40 -5.71
N LEU A 279 1.43 -11.88 -6.67
CA LEU A 279 1.38 -13.27 -7.07
C LEU A 279 2.16 -13.44 -8.38
N TYR A 280 3.18 -14.30 -8.35
CA TYR A 280 3.96 -14.70 -9.50
C TYR A 280 3.50 -16.10 -9.93
N PRO A 281 2.84 -16.27 -11.07
CA PRO A 281 2.44 -17.59 -11.55
C PRO A 281 3.70 -18.43 -11.81
N TYR A 282 3.69 -19.68 -11.36
CA TYR A 282 4.71 -20.66 -11.74
C TYR A 282 4.03 -21.95 -12.19
N GLY A 283 4.48 -22.47 -13.33
CA GLY A 283 3.92 -23.68 -13.95
C GLY A 283 2.78 -23.39 -14.92
N ASN A 284 3.14 -23.32 -16.20
CA ASN A 284 2.37 -23.89 -17.30
C ASN A 284 3.27 -24.93 -17.99
#